data_AF-A0A6A2X9Z8-F1
#
_entry.id   AF-A0A6A2X9Z8-F1
#
_cell.length_a   1.000
_cell.length_b   1.000
_cell.length_c   1.000
_cell.angle_alpha   90.00
_cell.angle_beta   90.00
_cell.angle_gamma   90.00
#
_symmetry.space_group_name_H-M   'P 1'
#
loop_
_entity.id
_entity.type
_entity.pdbx_description
1 polymer ?
#
loop_
_entity_poly.entity_id
_entity_poly.type
_entity_poly.pdbx_seq_one_letter_code
_entity_poly.pdbx_strand_id
1 'polypeptide(L)'
;MAIIVGAGPSGLATAASLSFHSIPYIILEREDCSASVWKKYSYDRLHLHLDKQISALPHLQFPDSYPKFVSRKEFISYLDDYFSHFKINPSYRRCVELAEFDEATEKWIVKARNLDSNQVEEFIERFLIVATGETCDPYTADMQGLKSFPGDVLHSTQYRNGKALETRKLWLSGRIHIVSKEILELGVKLSGYIPVNVADWLVGMVSQVLPTISNIRGSEVEFENSETHAFDTIVFCTGFKRSTHLWLKGDDCLLNEDGIAKQSFPNHWKGEIGCPEEDCLGQTLMRKT
;
A
#
# COMPACT_ATOMS: atom_id res chain seq x y z
N MET A 1 2.52 -27.49 1.74
CA MET A 1 2.46 -26.30 2.60
C MET A 1 2.34 -25.09 1.68
N ALA A 2 2.10 -23.89 2.20
CA ALA A 2 1.97 -22.67 1.39
C ALA A 2 3.00 -21.60 1.80
N ILE A 3 3.48 -20.82 0.83
CA ILE A 3 4.33 -19.66 1.07
C ILE A 3 3.46 -18.42 0.89
N ILE A 4 3.35 -17.60 1.94
CA ILE A 4 2.67 -16.30 1.89
C ILE A 4 3.75 -15.22 1.86
N VAL A 5 3.67 -14.30 0.89
CA VAL A 5 4.57 -13.15 0.80
C VAL A 5 3.83 -11.89 1.23
N GLY A 6 4.18 -11.36 2.40
CA GLY A 6 3.57 -10.19 3.02
C GLY A 6 2.74 -10.52 4.27
N ALA A 7 2.96 -9.74 5.34
CA ALA A 7 2.26 -9.83 6.62
C ALA A 7 1.38 -8.58 6.89
N GLY A 8 0.79 -8.02 5.82
CA GLY A 8 -0.31 -7.06 5.89
C GLY A 8 -1.67 -7.74 6.12
N PRO A 9 -2.77 -6.97 6.20
CA PRO A 9 -4.11 -7.52 6.47
C PRO A 9 -4.48 -8.73 5.61
N SER A 10 -4.26 -8.69 4.29
CA SER A 10 -4.53 -9.83 3.37
C SER A 10 -3.69 -11.08 3.71
N GLY A 11 -2.41 -10.89 4.08
CA GLY A 11 -1.54 -12.01 4.46
C GLY A 11 -1.99 -12.66 5.78
N LEU A 12 -2.51 -11.86 6.71
CA LEU A 12 -3.04 -12.34 7.99
C LEU A 12 -4.37 -13.06 7.84
N ALA A 13 -5.30 -12.50 7.06
CA ALA A 13 -6.54 -13.16 6.69
C ALA A 13 -6.27 -14.55 6.09
N THR A 14 -5.36 -14.61 5.13
CA THR A 14 -4.92 -15.85 4.49
C THR A 14 -4.36 -16.83 5.53
N ALA A 15 -3.41 -16.39 6.35
CA ALA A 15 -2.77 -17.22 7.36
C ALA A 15 -3.78 -17.81 8.36
N ALA A 16 -4.74 -17.01 8.82
CA ALA A 16 -5.80 -17.49 9.71
C ALA A 16 -6.73 -18.50 9.03
N SER A 17 -7.13 -18.25 7.77
CA SER A 17 -7.94 -19.19 6.99
C SER A 17 -7.22 -20.51 6.75
N LEU A 18 -5.91 -20.49 6.47
CA LEU A 18 -5.10 -21.71 6.35
C LEU A 18 -4.96 -22.43 7.70
N SER A 19 -4.75 -21.71 8.79
CA SER A 19 -4.74 -22.27 10.15
C SER A 19 -6.06 -22.98 10.47
N PHE A 20 -7.21 -22.38 10.11
CA PHE A 20 -8.54 -22.97 10.33
C PHE A 20 -8.71 -24.30 9.59
N HIS A 21 -8.15 -24.42 8.38
CA HIS A 21 -8.16 -25.63 7.57
C HIS A 21 -7.00 -26.58 7.86
N SER A 22 -6.19 -26.32 8.89
CA SER A 22 -5.01 -27.12 9.25
C SER A 22 -3.98 -27.25 8.10
N ILE A 23 -3.89 -26.24 7.23
CA ILE A 23 -2.92 -26.20 6.14
C ILE A 23 -1.65 -25.51 6.65
N PRO A 24 -0.48 -26.17 6.63
CA PRO A 24 0.77 -25.56 7.05
C PRO A 24 1.21 -24.45 6.08
N TYR A 25 1.75 -23.36 6.61
CA TYR A 25 2.25 -22.22 5.85
C TYR A 25 3.47 -21.57 6.50
N ILE A 26 4.19 -20.77 5.70
CA ILE A 26 5.15 -19.77 6.18
C ILE A 26 4.78 -18.40 5.62
N ILE A 27 5.09 -17.34 6.37
CA ILE A 27 4.92 -15.96 5.92
C ILE A 27 6.30 -15.31 5.83
N LEU A 28 6.62 -14.74 4.68
CA LEU A 28 7.83 -13.94 4.45
C LEU A 28 7.43 -12.47 4.44
N GLU A 29 7.95 -11.68 5.38
CA GLU A 29 7.70 -10.25 5.49
C GLU A 29 9.01 -9.48 5.36
N ARG A 30 9.05 -8.49 4.47
CA ARG A 30 10.26 -7.69 4.21
C ARG A 30 10.56 -6.72 5.35
N GLU A 31 9.54 -6.26 6.05
CA GLU A 31 9.64 -5.35 7.18
C GLU A 31 9.98 -6.10 8.49
N ASP A 32 10.35 -5.32 9.50
CA ASP A 32 10.60 -5.80 10.88
C ASP A 32 9.32 -5.98 11.72
N CYS A 33 8.17 -5.68 11.15
CA CYS A 33 6.88 -5.74 11.81
C CYS A 33 5.77 -6.07 10.82
N SER A 34 4.69 -6.60 11.38
CA SER A 34 3.47 -6.85 10.63
C SER A 34 2.64 -5.60 10.41
N ALA A 35 1.81 -5.62 9.38
CA ALA A 35 0.96 -4.49 9.01
C ALA A 35 1.74 -3.18 8.95
N SER A 36 2.95 -3.22 8.38
CA SER A 36 3.92 -2.13 8.33
C SER A 36 3.33 -0.84 7.74
N VAL A 37 2.44 -0.93 6.75
CA VAL A 37 1.69 0.23 6.23
C VAL A 37 0.93 0.97 7.34
N TRP A 38 0.28 0.23 8.23
CA TRP A 38 -0.44 0.79 9.36
C TRP A 38 0.50 1.26 10.47
N LYS A 39 1.50 0.45 10.84
CA LYS A 39 2.40 0.79 11.95
C LYS A 39 3.39 1.89 11.62
N LYS A 40 3.93 1.91 10.39
CA LYS A 40 5.03 2.78 9.96
C LYS A 40 4.67 3.83 8.92
N TYR A 41 3.72 3.60 8.02
CA TYR A 41 3.58 4.47 6.83
C TYR A 41 2.28 5.29 6.77
N SER A 42 1.35 5.06 7.70
CA SER A 42 0.11 5.83 7.80
C SER A 42 0.21 7.04 8.71
N TYR A 43 -0.64 8.03 8.46
CA TYR A 43 -0.72 9.28 9.22
C TYR A 43 -1.62 9.15 10.46
N ASP A 44 -1.43 10.04 11.44
CA ASP A 44 -1.94 9.86 12.81
C ASP A 44 -3.47 9.82 12.92
N ARG A 45 -4.16 10.61 12.10
CA ARG A 45 -5.63 10.76 12.12
C ARG A 45 -6.36 9.83 11.15
N LEU A 46 -5.67 8.86 10.55
CA LEU A 46 -6.29 7.91 9.65
C LEU A 46 -7.41 7.15 10.36
N HIS A 47 -8.55 7.02 9.69
CA HIS A 47 -9.63 6.12 10.04
C HIS A 47 -9.91 5.21 8.86
N LEU A 48 -10.45 4.02 9.12
CA LEU A 48 -10.99 3.19 8.06
C LEU A 48 -12.11 3.95 7.34
N HIS A 49 -12.05 3.93 6.02
CA HIS A 49 -13.05 4.55 5.16
C HIS A 49 -14.31 3.68 5.02
N LEU A 50 -14.20 2.39 5.35
CA LEU A 50 -15.30 1.42 5.37
C LEU A 50 -15.79 1.18 6.79
N ASP A 51 -17.02 0.69 6.89
CA ASP A 51 -17.62 0.24 8.14
C ASP A 51 -16.78 -0.89 8.76
N LYS A 52 -16.68 -0.90 10.10
CA LYS A 52 -15.99 -1.95 10.85
C LYS A 52 -16.48 -3.36 10.46
N GLN A 53 -17.77 -3.55 10.21
CA GLN A 53 -18.31 -4.87 9.83
C GLN A 53 -17.76 -5.38 8.50
N ILE A 54 -17.52 -4.46 7.55
CA ILE A 54 -16.95 -4.77 6.23
C ILE A 54 -15.42 -4.82 6.30
N SER A 55 -14.84 -4.31 7.38
CA SER A 55 -13.40 -4.21 7.54
C SER A 55 -12.83 -5.26 8.50
N ALA A 56 -13.64 -6.19 9.00
CA ALA A 56 -13.15 -7.23 9.88
C ALA A 56 -12.40 -8.28 9.06
N LEU A 57 -11.25 -8.74 9.54
CA LEU A 57 -10.57 -9.91 8.98
C LEU A 57 -11.41 -11.17 9.22
N PRO A 58 -11.26 -12.21 8.37
CA PRO A 58 -11.96 -13.48 8.55
C PRO A 58 -11.73 -14.05 9.95
N HIS A 59 -12.72 -14.75 10.48
CA HIS A 59 -12.65 -15.50 11.74
C HIS A 59 -12.50 -14.67 13.03
N LEU A 60 -12.34 -13.34 12.97
CA LEU A 60 -12.31 -12.48 14.15
C LEU A 60 -12.95 -11.11 13.88
N GLN A 61 -14.11 -10.86 14.48
CA GLN A 61 -14.79 -9.56 14.36
C GLN A 61 -14.12 -8.47 15.21
N PHE A 62 -14.35 -7.21 14.85
CA PHE A 62 -13.96 -6.11 15.73
C PHE A 62 -14.74 -6.14 17.05
N PRO A 63 -14.15 -5.64 18.16
CA PRO A 63 -14.88 -5.41 19.40
C PRO A 63 -16.12 -4.53 19.20
N ASP A 64 -17.18 -4.80 19.96
CA ASP A 64 -18.40 -3.98 19.94
C ASP A 64 -18.14 -2.54 20.38
N SER A 65 -17.16 -2.34 21.27
CA SER A 65 -16.71 -1.03 21.75
C SER A 65 -16.12 -0.14 20.67
N TYR A 66 -15.65 -0.70 19.54
CA TYR A 66 -15.05 0.09 18.47
C TYR A 66 -16.10 0.91 17.71
N PRO A 67 -15.76 2.14 17.28
CA PRO A 67 -16.66 2.97 16.50
C PRO A 67 -16.93 2.37 15.12
N LYS A 68 -17.97 2.87 14.44
CA LYS A 68 -18.33 2.45 13.07
C LYS A 68 -17.15 2.59 12.08
N PHE A 69 -16.42 3.69 12.18
CA PHE A 69 -15.19 3.95 11.42
C PHE A 69 -14.00 3.85 12.37
N VAL A 70 -13.30 2.73 12.32
CA VAL A 70 -12.23 2.39 13.26
C VAL A 70 -11.03 3.32 13.05
N SER A 71 -10.49 3.87 14.13
CA SER A 71 -9.28 4.69 14.05
C SER A 71 -8.04 3.84 13.76
N ARG A 72 -6.97 4.46 13.25
CA ARG A 72 -5.67 3.81 13.04
C ARG A 72 -5.18 3.05 14.28
N LYS A 73 -5.26 3.66 15.45
CA LYS A 73 -4.77 3.07 16.71
C LYS A 73 -5.55 1.80 17.08
N GLU A 74 -6.87 1.87 16.99
CA GLU A 74 -7.77 0.75 17.26
C GLU A 74 -7.57 -0.37 16.24
N PHE A 75 -7.38 -0.03 14.96
CA PHE A 75 -7.11 -1.02 13.92
C PHE A 75 -5.78 -1.74 14.13
N ILE A 76 -4.72 -1.01 14.51
CA ILE A 76 -3.43 -1.64 14.87
C ILE A 76 -3.60 -2.60 16.05
N SER A 77 -4.31 -2.19 17.10
CA SER A 77 -4.61 -3.05 18.25
C SER A 77 -5.36 -4.31 17.82
N TYR A 78 -6.36 -4.17 16.96
CA TYR A 78 -7.11 -5.30 16.42
C TYR A 78 -6.22 -6.27 15.62
N LEU A 79 -5.28 -5.76 14.83
CA LEU A 79 -4.33 -6.60 14.10
C LEU A 79 -3.37 -7.33 15.05
N ASP A 80 -2.89 -6.67 16.11
CA ASP A 80 -2.04 -7.29 17.13
C ASP A 80 -2.78 -8.39 17.92
N ASP A 81 -4.07 -8.18 18.21
CA ASP A 81 -4.94 -9.20 18.80
C ASP A 81 -5.17 -10.37 17.83
N TYR A 82 -5.35 -10.09 16.55
CA TYR A 82 -5.50 -11.09 15.48
C TYR A 82 -4.27 -12.00 15.40
N PHE A 83 -3.07 -11.40 15.42
CA PHE A 83 -1.80 -12.13 15.48
C PHE A 83 -1.73 -13.10 16.64
N SER A 84 -2.06 -12.60 17.83
CA SER A 84 -1.99 -13.36 19.08
C SER A 84 -3.03 -14.49 19.11
N HIS A 85 -4.24 -14.22 18.60
CA HIS A 85 -5.33 -15.18 18.56
C HIS A 85 -5.03 -16.38 17.67
N PHE A 86 -4.55 -16.13 16.44
CA PHE A 86 -4.24 -17.18 15.46
C PHE A 86 -2.81 -17.72 15.57
N LYS A 87 -2.01 -17.21 16.52
CA LYS A 87 -0.59 -17.56 16.74
C LYS A 87 0.24 -17.47 15.46
N ILE A 88 -0.02 -16.45 14.66
CA ILE A 88 0.67 -16.23 13.40
C ILE A 88 2.10 -15.75 13.70
N ASN A 89 3.10 -16.37 13.08
CA ASN A 89 4.51 -16.01 13.29
C ASN A 89 5.23 -15.79 11.95
N PRO A 90 5.30 -14.55 11.45
CA PRO A 90 5.98 -14.23 10.21
C PRO A 90 7.49 -14.26 10.37
N SER A 91 8.18 -14.73 9.33
CA SER A 91 9.61 -14.51 9.16
C SER A 91 9.84 -13.08 8.68
N TYR A 92 10.07 -12.18 9.64
CA TYR A 92 10.38 -10.78 9.38
C TYR A 92 11.74 -10.59 8.71
N ARG A 93 11.92 -9.43 8.07
CA ARG A 93 13.16 -9.05 7.37
C ARG A 93 13.57 -10.06 6.29
N ARG A 94 12.60 -10.73 5.67
CA ARG A 94 12.75 -11.60 4.49
C ARG A 94 12.19 -10.89 3.28
N CYS A 95 13.08 -10.30 2.49
CA CYS A 95 12.72 -9.63 1.25
C CYS A 95 12.73 -10.65 0.10
N VAL A 96 11.57 -11.00 -0.44
CA VAL A 96 11.49 -11.89 -1.61
C VAL A 96 12.08 -11.19 -2.82
N GLU A 97 13.03 -11.84 -3.50
CA GLU A 97 13.73 -11.32 -4.67
C GLU A 97 13.47 -12.15 -5.93
N LEU A 98 13.00 -13.38 -5.77
CA LEU A 98 12.60 -14.25 -6.87
C LEU A 98 11.48 -15.21 -6.41
N ALA A 99 10.50 -15.43 -7.28
CA ALA A 99 9.55 -16.52 -7.18
C ALA A 99 9.28 -17.07 -8.58
N GLU A 100 9.58 -18.33 -8.82
CA GLU A 100 9.44 -18.99 -10.12
C GLU A 100 8.74 -20.33 -9.96
N PHE A 101 7.86 -20.68 -10.89
CA PHE A 101 7.19 -21.97 -10.90
C PHE A 101 8.00 -22.97 -11.73
N ASP A 102 8.39 -24.07 -11.11
CA ASP A 102 9.05 -25.18 -11.79
C ASP A 102 8.00 -26.19 -12.26
N GLU A 103 7.77 -26.22 -13.58
CA GLU A 103 6.83 -27.15 -14.22
C GLU A 103 7.20 -28.62 -14.03
N ALA A 104 8.49 -28.95 -13.90
CA ALA A 104 8.94 -30.33 -13.76
C ALA A 104 8.58 -30.90 -12.38
N THR A 105 8.58 -30.05 -11.35
CA THR A 105 8.29 -30.46 -9.96
C THR A 105 6.91 -30.01 -9.46
N GLU A 106 6.18 -29.22 -10.26
CA GLU A 106 4.90 -28.59 -9.91
C GLU A 106 4.97 -27.80 -8.59
N LYS A 107 6.08 -27.05 -8.40
CA LYS A 107 6.35 -26.29 -7.18
C LYS A 107 6.90 -24.90 -7.49
N TRP A 108 6.62 -23.98 -6.59
CA TRP A 108 7.24 -22.66 -6.55
C TRP A 108 8.59 -22.73 -5.85
N ILE A 109 9.60 -22.13 -6.47
CA ILE A 109 10.91 -21.85 -5.90
C ILE A 109 10.94 -20.36 -5.56
N VAL A 110 11.00 -20.04 -4.28
CA VAL A 110 11.00 -18.66 -3.77
C VAL A 110 12.33 -18.38 -3.10
N LYS A 111 13.02 -17.33 -3.54
CA LYS A 111 14.27 -16.85 -2.92
C LYS A 111 14.01 -15.56 -2.18
N ALA A 112 14.36 -15.52 -0.90
CA ALA A 112 14.24 -14.34 -0.07
C ALA A 112 15.59 -13.98 0.56
N ARG A 113 15.97 -12.70 0.45
CA ARG A 113 17.11 -12.16 1.16
C ARG A 113 16.74 -11.89 2.61
N ASN A 114 17.48 -12.49 3.52
CA ASN A 114 17.48 -12.17 4.93
C ASN A 114 18.24 -10.85 5.14
N LEU A 115 17.55 -9.79 5.56
CA LEU A 115 18.16 -8.45 5.71
C LEU A 115 19.01 -8.31 6.98
N ASP A 116 19.08 -9.33 7.84
CA ASP A 116 19.97 -9.37 9.01
C ASP A 116 21.33 -9.99 8.66
N SER A 117 21.31 -11.12 7.94
CA SER A 117 22.53 -11.86 7.57
C SER A 117 23.03 -11.56 6.15
N ASN A 118 22.21 -10.88 5.33
CA ASN A 118 22.41 -10.69 3.89
C ASN A 118 22.50 -12.00 3.08
N GLN A 119 22.09 -13.13 3.66
CA GLN A 119 22.04 -14.42 2.98
C GLN A 119 20.71 -14.59 2.24
N VAL A 120 20.76 -15.35 1.14
CA VAL A 120 19.55 -15.73 0.40
C VAL A 120 19.07 -17.08 0.91
N GLU A 121 17.85 -17.11 1.42
CA GLU A 121 17.12 -18.29 1.85
C GLU A 121 16.22 -18.77 0.70
N GLU A 122 16.17 -20.08 0.45
CA GLU A 122 15.35 -20.69 -0.60
C GLU A 122 14.21 -21.51 0.02
N PHE A 123 13.00 -21.32 -0.49
CA PHE A 123 11.78 -21.97 -0.04
C PHE A 123 11.10 -22.64 -1.23
N ILE A 124 10.74 -23.91 -1.09
CA ILE A 124 10.17 -24.70 -2.19
C ILE A 124 8.86 -25.32 -1.73
N GLU A 125 7.73 -24.88 -2.31
CA GLU A 125 6.40 -25.34 -1.93
C GLU A 125 5.42 -25.38 -3.09
N ARG A 126 4.32 -26.12 -2.93
CA ARG A 126 3.30 -26.25 -3.98
C ARG A 126 2.52 -24.97 -4.23
N PHE A 127 2.30 -24.16 -3.20
CA PHE A 127 1.44 -22.98 -3.28
C PHE A 127 2.20 -21.71 -2.90
N LEU A 128 2.04 -20.68 -3.71
CA LEU A 128 2.50 -19.32 -3.46
C LEU A 128 1.30 -18.39 -3.36
N ILE A 129 1.24 -17.59 -2.30
CA ILE A 129 0.23 -16.57 -2.09
C ILE A 129 0.94 -15.22 -2.01
N VAL A 130 0.59 -14.31 -2.93
CA VAL A 130 1.17 -12.97 -3.00
C VAL A 130 0.25 -11.99 -2.27
N ALA A 131 0.66 -11.56 -1.08
CA ALA A 131 -0.08 -10.65 -0.20
C ALA A 131 0.73 -9.37 0.09
N THR A 132 1.47 -8.88 -0.90
CA THR A 132 2.40 -7.74 -0.77
C THR A 132 1.73 -6.38 -0.76
N GLY A 133 0.42 -6.29 -1.02
CA GLY A 133 -0.35 -5.05 -0.96
C GLY A 133 -0.03 -4.06 -2.10
N GLU A 134 -0.92 -3.09 -2.29
CA GLU A 134 -0.84 -2.13 -3.40
C GLU A 134 -0.11 -0.83 -3.04
N THR A 135 0.07 -0.55 -1.74
CA THR A 135 0.51 0.75 -1.20
C THR A 135 1.90 0.68 -0.56
N CYS A 136 2.78 -0.08 -1.22
CA CYS A 136 4.00 -0.55 -0.58
C CYS A 136 5.25 0.20 -1.01
N ASP A 137 5.38 0.57 -2.29
CA ASP A 137 6.57 1.25 -2.79
C ASP A 137 6.20 2.65 -3.29
N PRO A 138 6.67 3.73 -2.63
CA PRO A 138 6.26 5.08 -2.97
C PRO A 138 6.71 5.42 -4.40
N TYR A 139 5.80 5.98 -5.19
CA TYR A 139 6.15 6.47 -6.51
C TYR A 139 6.40 7.97 -6.44
N THR A 140 7.65 8.39 -6.62
CA THR A 140 8.01 9.80 -6.83
C THR A 140 8.42 9.97 -8.28
N ALA A 141 7.72 10.84 -9.02
CA ALA A 141 8.08 11.16 -10.39
C ALA A 141 9.46 11.83 -10.43
N ASP A 142 10.34 11.37 -11.33
CA ASP A 142 11.58 12.09 -11.62
C ASP A 142 11.23 13.33 -12.45
N MET A 143 11.60 14.50 -11.97
CA MET A 143 11.23 15.77 -12.58
C MET A 143 12.45 16.68 -12.65
N GLN A 144 12.53 17.42 -13.75
CA GLN A 144 13.60 18.35 -13.96
C GLN A 144 13.62 19.42 -12.86
N GLY A 145 14.80 19.61 -12.26
CA GLY A 145 15.01 20.60 -11.20
C GLY A 145 14.55 20.18 -9.80
N LEU A 146 13.91 19.02 -9.62
CA LEU A 146 13.49 18.53 -8.31
C LEU A 146 14.67 18.36 -7.35
N LYS A 147 15.80 17.86 -7.84
CA LYS A 147 17.04 17.69 -7.04
C LYS A 147 17.67 19.01 -6.59
N SER A 148 17.33 20.12 -7.25
CA SER A 148 17.79 21.47 -6.91
C SER A 148 16.78 22.25 -6.07
N PHE A 149 15.64 21.64 -5.70
CA PHE A 149 14.67 22.27 -4.84
C PHE A 149 15.25 22.42 -3.42
N PRO A 150 15.32 23.65 -2.88
CA PRO A 150 15.96 23.90 -1.59
C PRO A 150 15.09 23.55 -0.38
N GLY A 151 13.79 23.28 -0.60
CA GLY A 151 12.84 22.92 0.45
C GLY A 151 12.67 21.42 0.64
N ASP A 152 11.69 21.04 1.45
CA ASP A 152 11.44 19.63 1.76
C ASP A 152 10.67 18.95 0.62
N VAL A 153 11.13 17.77 0.20
CA VAL A 153 10.46 16.92 -0.77
C VAL A 153 10.08 15.61 -0.10
N LEU A 154 8.79 15.37 0.03
CA LEU A 154 8.22 14.24 0.78
C LEU A 154 7.29 13.44 -0.12
N HIS A 155 7.21 12.12 0.10
CA HIS A 155 6.10 11.32 -0.39
C HIS A 155 5.03 11.19 0.71
N SER A 156 3.77 10.91 0.34
CA SER A 156 2.66 10.74 1.28
C SER A 156 2.92 9.71 2.40
N THR A 157 3.76 8.71 2.16
CA THR A 157 4.22 7.72 3.16
C THR A 157 5.05 8.30 4.29
N GLN A 158 5.68 9.46 4.04
CA GLN A 158 6.49 10.20 5.01
C GLN A 158 5.65 11.24 5.77
N TYR A 159 4.43 11.53 5.30
CA TYR A 159 3.51 12.42 5.99
C TYR A 159 2.95 11.75 7.26
N ARG A 160 2.93 12.51 8.36
CA ARG A 160 2.43 12.03 9.67
C ARG A 160 1.27 12.87 10.20
N ASN A 161 1.42 14.19 10.19
CA ASN A 161 0.43 15.15 10.64
C ASN A 161 0.76 16.55 10.08
N GLY A 162 -0.18 17.50 10.23
CA GLY A 162 -0.06 18.86 9.70
C GLY A 162 0.92 19.76 10.45
N LYS A 163 1.33 19.43 11.68
CA LYS A 163 2.13 20.32 12.54
C LYS A 163 3.45 20.77 11.92
N ALA A 164 4.14 19.87 11.21
CA ALA A 164 5.41 20.20 10.56
C ALA A 164 5.23 21.15 9.36
N LEU A 165 3.99 21.34 8.90
CA LEU A 165 3.63 22.01 7.66
C LEU A 165 2.78 23.28 7.88
N GLU A 166 2.38 23.59 9.12
CA GLU A 166 1.43 24.67 9.47
C GLU A 166 1.81 26.08 8.98
N THR A 167 3.08 26.34 8.66
CA THR A 167 3.56 27.67 8.24
C THR A 167 4.22 27.67 6.86
N ARG A 168 4.08 26.60 6.08
CA ARG A 168 4.83 26.41 4.83
C ARG A 168 3.93 26.54 3.61
N LYS A 169 4.46 27.14 2.53
CA LYS A 169 3.81 27.08 1.22
C LYS A 169 3.96 25.67 0.67
N LEU A 170 2.85 24.95 0.71
CA LEU A 170 2.79 23.54 0.36
C LEU A 170 2.28 23.36 -1.06
N TRP A 171 2.91 22.42 -1.74
CA TRP A 171 2.45 21.91 -3.01
C TRP A 171 2.16 20.42 -2.89
N LEU A 172 0.97 20.00 -3.32
CA LEU A 172 0.60 18.59 -3.43
C LEU A 172 0.56 18.19 -4.90
N SER A 173 1.35 17.17 -5.25
CA SER A 173 1.42 16.62 -6.60
C SER A 173 0.79 15.23 -6.65
N GLY A 174 -0.31 15.05 -7.39
CA GLY A 174 -0.92 13.73 -7.62
C GLY A 174 -2.41 13.64 -7.26
N ARG A 175 -2.88 12.45 -6.91
CA ARG A 175 -4.31 12.17 -6.69
C ARG A 175 -4.70 12.39 -5.22
N ILE A 176 -5.80 13.10 -5.01
CA ILE A 176 -6.17 13.66 -3.70
C ILE A 176 -6.70 12.64 -2.67
N HIS A 177 -7.04 11.40 -3.07
CA HIS A 177 -7.60 10.39 -2.16
C HIS A 177 -6.62 9.92 -1.08
N ILE A 178 -5.34 10.28 -1.21
CA ILE A 178 -4.26 9.90 -0.30
C ILE A 178 -4.06 10.95 0.80
N VAL A 179 -4.63 12.16 0.66
CA VAL A 179 -4.35 13.29 1.56
C VAL A 179 -5.49 13.55 2.53
N SER A 180 -5.15 13.71 3.81
CA SER A 180 -6.11 13.93 4.88
C SER A 180 -6.74 15.33 4.80
N LYS A 181 -7.98 15.49 5.29
CA LYS A 181 -8.64 16.81 5.37
C LYS A 181 -7.79 17.89 6.05
N GLU A 182 -7.00 17.50 7.05
CA GLU A 182 -6.10 18.39 7.80
C GLU A 182 -5.08 19.09 6.90
N ILE A 183 -4.49 18.39 5.93
CA ILE A 183 -3.51 19.02 5.06
C ILE A 183 -4.16 20.09 4.19
N LEU A 184 -5.44 19.93 3.82
CA LEU A 184 -6.16 20.89 2.99
C LEU A 184 -6.50 22.15 3.79
N GLU A 185 -6.71 22.02 5.11
CA GLU A 185 -6.92 23.14 6.03
C GLU A 185 -5.68 24.03 6.19
N LEU A 186 -4.49 23.57 5.76
CA LEU A 186 -3.25 24.34 5.80
C LEU A 186 -3.08 25.33 4.61
N GLY A 187 -4.11 25.51 3.76
CA GLY A 187 -4.06 26.46 2.65
C GLY A 187 -3.15 26.01 1.50
N VAL A 188 -3.26 24.74 1.11
CA VAL A 188 -2.38 24.09 0.14
C VAL A 188 -2.81 24.36 -1.30
N LYS A 189 -1.83 24.56 -2.18
CA LYS A 189 -2.07 24.55 -3.63
C LYS A 189 -1.87 23.15 -4.18
N LEU A 190 -2.84 22.67 -4.94
CA LEU A 190 -2.81 21.33 -5.52
C LEU A 190 -2.42 21.39 -7.00
N SER A 191 -1.62 20.45 -7.48
CA SER A 191 -1.46 20.18 -8.91
C SER A 191 -1.78 18.72 -9.18
N GLY A 192 -2.70 18.48 -10.11
CA GLY A 192 -3.03 17.15 -10.58
C GLY A 192 -4.52 16.90 -10.76
N TYR A 193 -4.85 15.69 -11.17
CA TYR A 193 -6.21 15.30 -11.49
C TYR A 193 -7.06 15.19 -10.20
N ILE A 194 -8.09 16.02 -10.11
CA ILE A 194 -9.18 15.87 -9.14
C ILE A 194 -10.28 15.05 -9.85
N PRO A 195 -10.54 13.79 -9.44
CA PRO A 195 -11.69 13.06 -9.97
C PRO A 195 -12.98 13.85 -9.75
N VAL A 196 -13.87 13.83 -10.74
CA VAL A 196 -15.12 14.61 -10.76
C VAL A 196 -16.10 14.25 -9.60
N ASN A 197 -15.80 13.19 -8.83
CA ASN A 197 -16.56 12.74 -7.65
C ASN A 197 -15.88 13.06 -6.30
N VAL A 198 -14.82 13.86 -6.29
CA VAL A 198 -14.25 14.40 -5.06
C VAL A 198 -15.26 15.40 -4.50
N ALA A 199 -15.98 14.97 -3.47
CA ALA A 199 -17.15 15.62 -2.92
C ALA A 199 -17.02 17.14 -2.77
N ASP A 200 -18.09 17.87 -3.08
CA ASP A 200 -18.18 19.34 -3.15
C ASP A 200 -17.53 20.09 -1.96
N TRP A 201 -17.45 19.45 -0.79
CA TRP A 201 -16.77 19.98 0.38
C TRP A 201 -15.25 20.19 0.21
N LEU A 202 -14.59 19.45 -0.69
CA LEU A 202 -13.16 19.61 -1.00
C LEU A 202 -12.87 20.88 -1.80
N VAL A 203 -13.78 21.25 -2.72
CA VAL A 203 -13.64 22.44 -3.57
C VAL A 203 -13.62 23.72 -2.74
N GLY A 204 -14.35 23.76 -1.61
CA GLY A 204 -14.35 24.90 -0.70
C GLY A 204 -13.11 25.02 0.20
N MET A 205 -12.26 23.99 0.28
CA MET A 205 -11.09 23.95 1.19
C MET A 205 -9.76 24.11 0.46
N VAL A 206 -9.71 23.79 -0.84
CA VAL A 206 -8.51 23.97 -1.66
C VAL A 206 -8.41 25.42 -2.09
N SER A 207 -7.32 26.11 -1.69
CA SER A 207 -7.14 27.52 -2.02
C SER A 207 -6.93 27.75 -3.52
N GLN A 208 -6.27 26.81 -4.21
CA GLN A 208 -6.01 26.90 -5.64
C GLN A 208 -5.70 25.51 -6.23
N VAL A 209 -6.28 25.21 -7.40
CA VAL A 209 -5.92 24.05 -8.24
C VAL A 209 -5.07 24.56 -9.39
N LEU A 210 -3.87 24.02 -9.52
CA LEU A 210 -2.86 24.36 -10.51
C LEU A 210 -2.78 23.25 -11.57
N PRO A 211 -2.42 23.60 -12.82
CA PRO A 211 -2.21 22.61 -13.86
C PRO A 211 -0.96 21.76 -13.59
N THR A 212 -0.68 20.80 -14.46
CA THR A 212 0.52 19.95 -14.32
C THR A 212 1.78 20.81 -14.29
N ILE A 213 2.76 20.35 -13.52
CA ILE A 213 4.08 20.95 -13.44
C ILE A 213 4.86 20.76 -14.75
N SER A 214 5.60 21.79 -15.16
CA SER A 214 6.53 21.72 -16.28
C SER A 214 7.99 21.66 -15.80
N ASN A 215 8.37 22.45 -14.80
CA ASN A 215 9.76 22.53 -14.33
C ASN A 215 9.89 23.06 -12.89
N ILE A 216 11.02 22.78 -12.24
CA ILE A 216 11.39 23.35 -10.93
C ILE A 216 12.68 24.14 -11.09
N ARG A 217 12.70 25.40 -10.62
CA ARG A 217 13.88 26.26 -10.64
C ARG A 217 14.11 26.85 -9.26
N GLY A 218 15.02 26.25 -8.49
CA GLY A 218 15.20 26.62 -7.08
C GLY A 218 13.92 26.38 -6.28
N SER A 219 13.41 27.40 -5.59
CA SER A 219 12.14 27.32 -4.84
C SER A 219 10.89 27.57 -5.69
N GLU A 220 11.06 27.94 -6.96
CA GLU A 220 9.97 28.26 -7.87
C GLU A 220 9.57 27.04 -8.70
N VAL A 221 8.26 26.80 -8.75
CA VAL A 221 7.65 25.73 -9.53
C VAL A 221 6.89 26.37 -10.68
N GLU A 222 7.26 25.98 -11.90
CA GLU A 222 6.67 26.40 -13.18
C GLU A 222 5.62 25.38 -13.61
N PHE A 223 4.45 25.84 -14.05
CA PHE A 223 3.34 25.00 -14.47
C PHE A 223 3.11 25.10 -15.99
N GLU A 224 2.36 24.16 -16.57
CA GLU A 224 2.08 24.11 -18.02
C GLU A 224 1.41 25.39 -18.58
N ASN A 225 0.68 26.11 -17.75
CA ASN A 225 0.08 27.41 -18.10
C ASN A 225 1.07 28.59 -18.02
N SER A 226 2.37 28.31 -17.83
CA SER A 226 3.43 29.31 -17.60
C SER A 226 3.29 30.13 -16.31
N GLU A 227 2.36 29.80 -15.42
CA GLU A 227 2.34 30.37 -14.07
C GLU A 227 3.49 29.82 -13.25
N THR A 228 4.00 30.63 -12.32
CA THR A 228 5.09 30.26 -11.42
C THR A 228 4.69 30.57 -9.98
N HIS A 229 4.96 29.62 -9.09
CA HIS A 229 4.72 29.80 -7.65
C HIS A 229 5.91 29.31 -6.84
N ALA A 230 6.27 30.07 -5.81
CA ALA A 230 7.27 29.65 -4.83
C ALA A 230 6.65 28.75 -3.76
N PHE A 231 7.30 27.63 -3.47
CA PHE A 231 6.92 26.68 -2.43
C PHE A 231 8.08 26.37 -1.49
N ASP A 232 7.76 26.05 -0.24
CA ASP A 232 8.74 25.63 0.77
C ASP A 232 8.77 24.11 0.92
N THR A 233 7.71 23.42 0.50
CA THR A 233 7.57 21.97 0.64
C THR A 233 6.72 21.37 -0.47
N ILE A 234 7.20 20.26 -1.02
CA ILE A 234 6.55 19.45 -2.03
C ILE A 234 6.16 18.11 -1.41
N VAL A 235 4.87 17.75 -1.52
CA VAL A 235 4.35 16.47 -1.05
C VAL A 235 3.78 15.69 -2.24
N PHE A 236 4.44 14.59 -2.59
CA PHE A 236 4.00 13.66 -3.61
C PHE A 236 2.89 12.75 -3.10
N CYS A 237 1.72 12.89 -3.70
CA CYS A 237 0.56 12.00 -3.60
C CYS A 237 0.35 11.27 -4.94
N THR A 238 1.45 10.92 -5.59
CA THR A 238 1.52 10.26 -6.91
C THR A 238 1.25 8.75 -6.85
N GLY A 239 0.88 8.23 -5.68
CA GLY A 239 0.52 6.83 -5.48
C GLY A 239 1.75 5.94 -5.30
N PHE A 240 1.60 4.68 -5.63
CA PHE A 240 2.59 3.64 -5.33
C PHE A 240 2.88 2.82 -6.59
N LYS A 241 4.08 2.27 -6.67
CA LYS A 241 4.45 1.24 -7.63
C LYS A 241 4.35 -0.14 -6.97
N ARG A 242 4.09 -1.16 -7.78
CA ARG A 242 4.09 -2.55 -7.33
C ARG A 242 5.40 -3.19 -7.74
N SER A 243 6.20 -3.65 -6.78
CA SER A 243 7.46 -4.37 -7.06
C SER A 243 7.25 -5.86 -7.39
N THR A 244 6.02 -6.38 -7.34
CA THR A 244 5.73 -7.80 -7.59
C THR A 244 6.30 -8.33 -8.91
N HIS A 245 6.13 -7.57 -10.00
CA HIS A 245 6.64 -7.94 -11.34
C HIS A 245 8.18 -8.04 -11.41
N LEU A 246 8.91 -7.49 -10.43
CA LEU A 246 10.38 -7.54 -10.41
C LEU A 246 10.89 -8.92 -9.96
N TRP A 247 10.14 -9.59 -9.08
CA TRP A 247 10.56 -10.83 -8.44
C TRP A 247 9.69 -12.04 -8.80
N LEU A 248 8.41 -11.87 -9.14
CA LEU A 248 7.55 -12.95 -9.60
C LEU A 248 7.82 -13.25 -11.08
N LYS A 249 8.16 -14.50 -11.42
CA LYS A 249 8.41 -14.96 -12.79
C LYS A 249 7.20 -15.71 -13.35
N GLY A 250 6.97 -15.58 -14.65
CA GLY A 250 5.86 -16.24 -15.34
C GLY A 250 4.49 -15.60 -15.08
N ASP A 251 4.44 -14.39 -14.51
CA ASP A 251 3.22 -13.64 -14.24
C ASP A 251 2.77 -12.76 -15.41
N ASP A 252 3.37 -12.92 -16.60
CA ASP A 252 2.97 -12.20 -17.81
C ASP A 252 1.48 -12.41 -18.16
N CYS A 253 0.85 -13.48 -17.68
CA CYS A 253 -0.59 -13.71 -17.82
C CYS A 253 -1.44 -13.06 -16.71
N LEU A 254 -0.81 -12.72 -15.57
CA LEU A 254 -1.45 -12.23 -14.35
C LEU A 254 -1.31 -10.72 -14.17
N LEU A 255 -0.10 -10.16 -14.29
CA LEU A 255 0.20 -8.76 -14.02
C LEU A 255 0.71 -8.04 -15.29
N ASN A 256 0.44 -6.73 -15.38
CA ASN A 256 1.02 -5.85 -16.40
C ASN A 256 2.36 -5.27 -15.94
N GLU A 257 3.00 -4.48 -16.79
CA GLU A 257 4.30 -3.85 -16.51
C GLU A 257 4.28 -2.93 -15.26
N ASP A 258 3.10 -2.45 -14.86
CA ASP A 258 2.88 -1.67 -13.64
C ASP A 258 2.58 -2.55 -12.41
N GLY A 259 2.57 -3.88 -12.57
CA GLY A 259 2.21 -4.88 -11.56
C GLY A 259 0.72 -4.97 -11.25
N ILE A 260 -0.14 -4.36 -12.08
CA ILE A 260 -1.60 -4.38 -11.94
C ILE A 260 -2.14 -5.65 -12.61
N ALA A 261 -3.14 -6.28 -12.00
CA ALA A 261 -3.76 -7.46 -12.58
C ALA A 261 -4.31 -7.18 -13.99
N LYS A 262 -3.91 -7.98 -14.98
CA LYS A 262 -4.37 -7.91 -16.37
C LYS A 262 -5.84 -8.32 -16.50
N GLN A 263 -6.24 -9.30 -15.71
CA GLN A 263 -7.60 -9.78 -15.66
C GLN A 263 -8.45 -8.87 -14.78
N SER A 264 -9.72 -8.72 -15.14
CA SER A 264 -10.69 -8.00 -14.33
C SER A 264 -11.31 -8.90 -13.26
N PHE A 265 -11.91 -8.29 -12.25
CA PHE A 265 -12.75 -9.01 -11.29
C PHE A 265 -13.83 -9.84 -12.00
N PRO A 266 -14.10 -11.09 -11.57
CA PRO A 266 -13.61 -11.76 -10.37
C PRO A 266 -12.34 -12.61 -10.57
N ASN A 267 -11.79 -12.75 -11.78
CA ASN A 267 -10.68 -13.69 -12.03
C ASN A 267 -9.28 -13.07 -11.98
N HIS A 268 -9.18 -11.77 -11.70
CA HIS A 268 -7.94 -11.01 -11.58
C HIS A 268 -6.85 -11.59 -10.66
N TRP A 269 -7.17 -12.54 -9.77
CA TRP A 269 -6.24 -13.23 -8.85
C TRP A 269 -5.87 -14.65 -9.30
N LYS A 270 -6.49 -15.19 -10.34
CA LYS A 270 -6.34 -16.59 -10.75
C LYS A 270 -5.35 -16.72 -11.91
N GLY A 271 -4.19 -17.32 -11.63
CA GLY A 271 -3.26 -17.77 -12.66
C GLY A 271 -3.80 -19.01 -13.37
N GLU A 272 -3.17 -19.44 -14.46
CA GLU A 272 -3.60 -20.65 -15.20
C GLU A 272 -3.58 -21.93 -14.33
N ILE A 273 -2.95 -21.91 -13.14
CA ILE A 273 -2.69 -23.07 -12.27
C ILE A 273 -3.27 -22.88 -10.82
N GLY A 274 -4.60 -23.00 -10.64
CA GLY A 274 -5.37 -23.23 -9.35
C GLY A 274 -5.37 -22.13 -8.26
N CYS A 275 -6.24 -22.00 -7.23
CA CYS A 275 -7.55 -22.52 -6.75
C CYS A 275 -8.17 -21.44 -5.77
N PRO A 276 -9.51 -21.31 -5.56
CA PRO A 276 -10.16 -20.15 -4.90
C PRO A 276 -10.40 -20.30 -3.38
N GLU A 277 -10.29 -19.22 -2.59
CA GLU A 277 -11.11 -18.98 -1.36
C GLU A 277 -11.02 -17.52 -0.81
N GLU A 278 -12.06 -17.10 -0.05
CA GLU A 278 -12.63 -15.73 0.14
C GLU A 278 -11.91 -14.76 1.11
N ASP A 279 -12.07 -13.43 0.90
CA ASP A 279 -11.47 -12.35 1.70
C ASP A 279 -12.47 -11.29 2.21
N CYS A 280 -12.23 -10.71 3.40
CA CYS A 280 -13.19 -9.88 4.16
C CYS A 280 -12.86 -8.38 4.22
N LEU A 281 -11.91 -7.83 3.44
CA LEU A 281 -11.38 -6.49 3.78
C LEU A 281 -11.05 -5.53 2.63
N GLY A 282 -11.42 -5.83 1.39
CA GLY A 282 -11.25 -4.88 0.27
C GLY A 282 -9.79 -4.54 -0.07
N GLN A 283 -8.82 -5.27 0.47
CA GLN A 283 -7.40 -5.23 0.06
C GLN A 283 -6.98 -6.48 -0.75
N THR A 284 -7.91 -7.42 -0.90
CA THR A 284 -7.91 -8.45 -1.94
C THR A 284 -9.30 -8.42 -2.53
N LEU A 285 -9.37 -8.18 -3.84
CA LEU A 285 -10.61 -8.20 -4.60
C LEU A 285 -11.15 -9.65 -4.60
N MET A 286 -12.39 -9.88 -4.14
CA MET A 286 -13.25 -11.01 -4.54
C MET A 286 -14.65 -10.88 -3.90
N ARG A 287 -15.71 -11.16 -4.66
CA ARG A 287 -17.05 -11.49 -4.16
C ARG A 287 -17.80 -12.39 -5.14
N LYS A 288 -18.42 -13.45 -4.59
CA LYS A 288 -19.36 -14.40 -5.22
C LYS A 288 -20.59 -13.73 -5.85
N THR A 289 -21.00 -14.24 -7.02
CA THR A 289 -22.22 -15.06 -7.22
C THR A 289 -21.96 -16.09 -8.29
#